data_AF-A0A3N6GE92-F1
#
_entry.id   AF-A0A3N6GE92-F1
#
_cell.length_a   1.000
_cell.length_b   1.000
_cell.length_c   1.000
_cell.angle_alpha   90.00
_cell.angle_beta   90.00
_cell.angle_gamma   90.00
#
_symmetry.space_group_name_H-M   'P 1'
#
loop_
_entity.id
_entity.type
_entity.pdbx_description
1 polymer ?
#
loop_
_entity_poly.entity_id
_entity_poly.type
_entity_poly.pdbx_seq_one_letter_code
_entity_poly.pdbx_strand_id
1 'polypeptide(L)' 'MAEEQQDGPEVSPTRWVARQAELYESSGGTKGTTQLGVPCLLLDYVGRRSGARRGGARC' A
#
# COMPACT_ATOMS: atom_id res chain seq x y z
N MET A 1 17.27 -4.07 -20.06
CA MET A 1 15.87 -4.50 -20.21
C MET A 1 15.36 -4.82 -18.82
N ALA A 2 15.00 -3.78 -18.05
CA ALA A 2 14.46 -3.97 -16.70
C ALA A 2 12.98 -4.31 -16.90
N GLU A 3 12.64 -5.58 -16.75
CA GLU A 3 11.24 -6.01 -16.75
C GLU A 3 10.52 -5.30 -15.61
N GLU A 4 9.72 -4.31 -16.01
CA GLU A 4 8.61 -3.75 -15.24
C GLU A 4 7.71 -4.92 -14.84
N GLN A 5 8.03 -5.56 -13.72
CA GLN A 5 7.19 -6.58 -13.12
C GLN A 5 5.97 -5.87 -12.50
N GLN A 6 5.02 -5.54 -13.37
CA GLN A 6 3.66 -5.10 -13.07
C GLN A 6 2.88 -6.32 -12.53
N ASP A 7 3.17 -6.73 -11.31
CA ASP A 7 2.27 -7.54 -10.49
C ASP A 7 1.83 -6.60 -9.35
N GLY A 8 0.65 -6.00 -9.52
CA GLY A 8 0.12 -5.01 -8.59
C GLY A 8 0.03 -5.62 -7.18
N PRO A 9 0.41 -4.88 -6.12
CA PRO A 9 0.46 -5.43 -4.77
C PRO A 9 -0.89 -6.05 -4.41
N GLU A 10 -0.88 -7.30 -3.94
CA GLU A 10 -2.06 -7.90 -3.34
C GLU A 10 -2.42 -7.03 -2.12
N VAL A 11 -3.47 -6.22 -2.28
CA VAL A 11 -3.85 -5.21 -1.31
C VAL A 11 -4.16 -5.91 0.01
N SER A 12 -3.64 -5.36 1.11
CA SER A 12 -3.77 -5.93 2.45
C SER A 12 -5.14 -6.56 2.71
N PRO A 13 -5.22 -7.76 3.32
CA PRO A 13 -6.49 -8.46 3.59
C PRO A 13 -7.41 -7.67 4.53
N THR A 14 -6.89 -6.61 5.16
CA THR A 14 -7.64 -5.75 6.04
C THR A 14 -8.32 -4.63 5.23
N ARG A 15 -9.65 -4.69 5.14
CA ARG A 15 -10.48 -3.80 4.31
C ARG A 15 -10.21 -2.29 4.51
N TRP A 16 -9.91 -1.85 5.73
CA TRP A 16 -9.65 -0.42 5.98
C TRP A 16 -8.28 0.03 5.43
N VAL A 17 -7.27 -0.85 5.44
CA VAL A 17 -5.95 -0.60 4.85
C VAL A 17 -6.06 -0.48 3.33
N ALA A 18 -6.87 -1.35 2.72
CA ALA A 18 -7.14 -1.32 1.29
C ALA A 18 -7.80 0.00 0.85
N ARG A 19 -8.85 0.41 1.56
CA ARG A 19 -9.55 1.67 1.29
C ARG A 19 -8.63 2.88 1.46
N GLN A 20 -7.71 2.83 2.42
CA GLN A 20 -6.78 3.93 2.64
C GLN A 20 -5.70 4.00 1.55
N ALA A 21 -5.19 2.86 1.08
CA ALA A 21 -4.29 2.80 -0.07
C ALA A 21 -4.97 3.34 -1.34
N GLU A 22 -6.22 2.93 -1.60
CA GLU A 22 -7.01 3.44 -2.73
C GLU A 22 -7.24 4.97 -2.65
N LEU A 23 -7.49 5.51 -1.45
CA LEU A 23 -7.60 6.96 -1.23
C LEU A 23 -6.28 7.68 -1.44
N TYR A 24 -5.16 7.07 -1.06
CA TYR A 24 -3.83 7.62 -1.26
C TYR A 24 -3.47 7.66 -2.75
N GLU A 25 -3.68 6.56 -3.47
CA GLU A 25 -3.41 6.43 -4.90
C GLU A 25 -4.33 7.33 -5.74
N SER A 26 -5.64 7.31 -5.49
CA SER A 26 -6.61 8.16 -6.21
C SER A 26 -6.41 9.65 -5.98
N SER A 27 -5.78 10.04 -4.88
CA SER A 27 -5.47 11.43 -4.57
C SER A 27 -4.07 11.86 -4.98
N GLY A 28 -3.29 10.97 -5.62
CA GLY A 28 -1.88 11.23 -5.96
C GLY A 28 -1.00 11.51 -4.73
N GLY A 29 -1.35 10.93 -3.57
CA GLY A 29 -0.60 11.08 -2.32
C GLY A 29 -0.96 12.31 -1.48
N THR A 30 -2.09 12.98 -1.76
CA THR A 30 -2.50 14.19 -1.02
C THR A 30 -3.57 13.94 0.05
N LYS A 31 -4.30 12.82 -0.04
CA LYS A 31 -5.35 12.40 0.91
C LYS A 31 -5.02 11.01 1.44
N GLY A 32 -5.54 10.67 2.63
CA GLY A 32 -5.24 9.38 3.28
C GLY A 32 -3.85 9.27 3.91
N THR A 33 -3.15 10.41 4.03
CA THR A 33 -1.82 10.55 4.66
C THR A 33 -1.89 10.62 6.19
N THR A 34 -3.08 10.60 6.77
CA THR A 34 -3.30 10.66 8.22
C THR A 34 -4.46 9.74 8.58
N GLN A 35 -4.26 8.90 9.58
CA GLN A 35 -5.29 8.04 10.15
C GLN A 35 -5.19 8.15 11.67
N LEU A 36 -6.32 8.36 12.36
CA LEU A 36 -6.34 8.50 13.83
C LEU A 36 -5.38 9.57 14.39
N GLY A 37 -5.08 10.61 13.60
CA GLY A 37 -4.17 11.70 14.01
C GLY A 37 -2.68 11.37 13.89
N VAL A 38 -2.32 10.19 13.38
CA VAL A 38 -0.92 9.81 13.08
C VAL A 38 -0.66 9.82 11.56
N PRO A 39 0.54 10.22 11.13
CA PRO A 39 0.90 10.21 9.72
C PRO A 39 1.01 8.77 9.19
N CYS A 40 0.58 8.56 7.96
CA CYS A 40 0.57 7.25 7.30
C CYS A 40 1.39 7.28 6.01
N LEU A 41 2.06 6.17 5.71
CA LEU A 41 2.91 5.97 4.53
C LEU A 41 2.43 4.74 3.76
N LEU A 42 2.51 4.79 2.44
CA LEU A 42 2.31 3.61 1.59
C LEU A 42 3.64 2.83 1.53
N LEU A 43 3.60 1.56 1.95
CA LEU A 43 4.79 0.70 1.94
C LEU A 43 4.52 -0.55 1.10
N ASP A 44 5.39 -0.74 0.11
CA ASP A 44 5.53 -2.00 -0.60
C ASP A 44 6.67 -2.81 0.01
N TYR A 45 6.37 -4.05 0.42
CA TYR A 45 7.36 -4.94 0.99
C TYR A 45 7.22 -6.36 0.45
N VAL A 46 8.32 -7.08 0.46
CA VAL A 46 8.37 -8.49 0.06
C VAL A 46 8.32 -9.37 1.30
N GLY A 47 7.33 -10.25 1.40
CA GLY A 47 7.17 -11.14 2.54
C GLY A 47 8.28 -12.18 2.60
N ARG A 48 9.15 -12.12 3.63
CA ARG A 48 10.33 -13.00 3.77
C ARG A 48 10.02 -14.51 3.73
N ARG A 49 8.84 -14.93 4.18
CA ARG A 49 8.42 -16.35 4.19
C ARG A 49 7.66 -16.78 2.94
N SER A 50 6.96 -15.84 2.30
CA SER A 50 6.02 -16.15 1.21
C SER A 50 6.53 -15.72 -0.16
N GLY A 51 7.55 -14.86 -0.23
CA GLY A 51 8.03 -14.25 -1.48
C GLY A 51 7.07 -13.24 -2.12
N ALA A 52 5.81 -13.21 -1.67
CA ALA A 52 4.78 -12.32 -2.21
C ALA A 52 5.07 -10.84 -1.91
N ARG A 53 4.90 -10.00 -2.92
CA ARG A 53 4.88 -8.54 -2.77
C ARG A 53 3.53 -8.12 -2.19
N ARG A 54 3.57 -7.38 -1.08
CA ARG A 54 2.38 -6.84 -0.42
C ARG A 54 2.54 -5.34 -0.28
N GLY A 55 1.50 -4.62 -0.66
CA GLY A 55 1.40 -3.17 -0.56
C GLY A 55 0.25 -2.80 0.35
N GLY A 56 0.46 -1.80 1.20
CA GLY A 56 -0.59 -1.28 2.06
C GLY A 56 -0.20 0.02 2.76
N ALA A 57 -1.20 0.84 3.04
CA ALA A 57 -1.00 2.03 3.86
C ALA A 57 -0.78 1.61 5.31
N ARG A 58 0.34 2.04 5.89
CA ARG A 58 0.65 1.84 7.31
C ARG A 58 0.62 3.19 8.03
N CYS A 59 -0.10 3.18 9.14
CA CYS A 59 -0.06 4.14 10.23
C CYS A 59 0.48 3.36 11.44
#